data_AF-A0A366E869-F1
#
_entry.id   AF-A0A366E869-F1
#
_cell.length_a   1.000
_cell.length_b   1.000
_cell.length_c   1.000
_cell.angle_alpha   90.00
_cell.angle_beta   90.00
_cell.angle_gamma   90.00
#
_symmetry.space_group_name_H-M   'P 1'
#
loop_
_entity.id
_entity.type
_entity.pdbx_description
1 polymer ?
#
loop_
_entity_poly.entity_id
_entity_poly.type
_entity_poly.pdbx_seq_one_letter_code
_entity_poly.pdbx_strand_id
1 'polypeptide(L)' 'MAIIPDLIQIKMTVERMERLYSAQKSEAAQVLWAAYVKVGARFKTDLADERDIWLSRAAALMLLKYQLEFPE' A
#
# COMPACT_ATOMS: atom_id res chain seq x y z
N MET A 1 4.20 21.90 -13.97
CA MET A 1 4.72 20.69 -14.63
C MET A 1 4.48 19.53 -13.67
N ALA A 2 3.53 18.63 -13.96
CA ALA A 2 3.29 17.48 -13.10
C ALA A 2 4.47 16.52 -13.26
N ILE A 3 5.28 16.34 -12.20
CA ILE A 3 6.32 15.33 -12.18
C ILE A 3 5.61 13.99 -12.00
N ILE A 4 5.50 13.23 -13.09
CA ILE A 4 4.99 11.86 -13.01
C ILE A 4 6.08 11.05 -12.32
N PRO A 5 5.80 10.44 -11.15
CA PRO A 5 6.81 9.65 -10.45
C PRO A 5 7.23 8.46 -11.31
N ASP A 6 8.53 8.20 -11.35
CA ASP A 6 9.05 7.00 -11.99
C ASP A 6 8.77 5.75 -11.11
N LEU A 7 9.02 4.57 -11.67
CA LEU A 7 8.75 3.31 -10.98
C LEU A 7 9.55 3.15 -9.69
N ILE A 8 10.80 3.64 -9.65
CA ILE A 8 11.68 3.53 -8.48
C ILE A 8 11.13 4.39 -7.34
N GLN A 9 10.69 5.61 -7.65
CA GLN A 9 10.08 6.52 -6.68
C GLN A 9 8.78 5.95 -6.08
N ILE A 10 7.96 5.29 -6.91
CA ILE A 10 6.75 4.60 -6.43
C ILE A 10 7.12 3.45 -5.50
N LYS A 11 8.06 2.58 -5.91
CA LYS A 11 8.55 1.45 -5.09
C LYS A 11 9.06 1.91 -3.73
N MET A 12 9.95 2.91 -3.72
CA MET A 12 10.50 3.47 -2.47
C MET A 12 9.42 4.01 -1.54
N THR A 13 8.39 4.66 -2.11
CA THR A 13 7.27 5.19 -1.33
C THR A 13 6.46 4.05 -0.71
N VAL A 14 6.12 3.04 -1.51
CA VAL A 14 5.38 1.85 -1.05
C VAL A 14 6.17 1.12 0.03
N GLU A 15 7.44 0.79 -0.19
CA GLU A 15 8.27 0.07 0.79
C GLU A 15 8.41 0.83 2.12
N ARG A 16 8.50 2.16 2.07
CA ARG A 16 8.55 2.98 3.28
C ARG A 16 7.23 2.88 4.05
N MET A 17 6.09 2.97 3.36
CA MET A 17 4.77 2.85 3.99
C MET A 17 4.54 1.44 4.53
N GLU A 18 4.90 0.40 3.78
CA GLU A 18 4.81 -1.00 4.22
C GLU A 18 5.60 -1.26 5.50
N ARG A 19 6.82 -0.74 5.60
CA ARG A 19 7.62 -0.81 6.82
C ARG A 19 6.93 -0.11 8.00
N LEU A 20 6.30 1.05 7.77
CA LEU A 20 5.58 1.78 8.82
C LEU A 20 4.35 1.00 9.32
N TYR A 21 3.53 0.48 8.41
CA TYR A 21 2.28 -0.19 8.79
C TYR A 21 2.49 -1.60 9.33
N SER A 22 3.45 -2.36 8.80
CA SER A 22 3.80 -3.69 9.33
C SER A 22 4.34 -3.65 10.76
N ALA A 23 4.94 -2.53 11.18
CA ALA A 23 5.48 -2.37 12.52
C ALA A 23 4.40 -2.04 13.58
N GLN A 24 3.19 -1.66 13.17
CA GLN A 24 2.13 -1.26 14.09
C GLN A 24 1.62 -2.44 14.93
N LYS A 25 1.29 -2.15 16.19
CA LYS A 25 0.94 -3.17 17.19
C LYS A 25 -0.52 -3.16 17.63
N SER A 26 -1.31 -2.15 17.22
CA SER A 26 -2.74 -2.15 17.52
C SER A 26 -3.43 -3.26 16.73
N GLU A 27 -4.45 -3.88 17.34
CA GLU A 27 -5.22 -4.95 16.71
C GLU A 27 -5.86 -4.50 15.38
N ALA A 28 -6.45 -3.30 15.37
CA ALA A 28 -7.01 -2.70 14.15
C ALA A 28 -5.97 -2.57 13.03
N ALA A 29 -4.75 -2.12 13.33
CA ALA A 29 -3.68 -2.02 12.34
C ALA A 29 -3.21 -3.37 11.84
N GLN A 30 -3.15 -4.38 12.69
CA GLN A 30 -2.78 -5.73 12.28
C GLN A 30 -3.83 -6.36 11.36
N VAL A 31 -5.13 -6.16 11.65
CA VAL A 31 -6.22 -6.63 10.80
C VAL A 31 -6.17 -5.96 9.43
N LEU A 32 -6.05 -4.64 9.38
CA LEU A 32 -5.95 -3.89 8.13
C LEU A 32 -4.69 -4.24 7.34
N TRP A 33 -3.56 -4.41 8.02
CA TRP A 33 -2.31 -4.86 7.41
C TRP A 33 -2.44 -6.26 6.79
N ALA A 34 -3.09 -7.20 7.48
CA ALA A 34 -3.35 -8.53 6.93
C ALA A 34 -4.24 -8.47 5.68
N ALA A 35 -5.24 -7.59 5.64
CA ALA A 35 -6.06 -7.35 4.45
C ALA A 35 -5.22 -6.76 3.30
N TYR A 36 -4.35 -5.78 3.59
CA TYR A 36 -3.41 -5.21 2.62
C TYR A 36 -2.50 -6.29 2.00
N VAL A 37 -1.92 -7.17 2.81
CA VAL A 37 -1.05 -8.25 2.31
C VAL A 37 -1.81 -9.18 1.35
N LYS A 38 -3.05 -9.55 1.69
CA LYS A 38 -3.89 -10.41 0.83
C LYS A 38 -4.23 -9.76 -0.51
N VAL A 39 -4.66 -8.49 -0.50
CA VAL A 39 -4.98 -7.78 -1.75
C VAL A 39 -3.72 -7.48 -2.56
N GLY A 40 -2.61 -7.16 -1.91
CA GLY A 40 -1.32 -6.93 -2.55
C GLY A 40 -0.76 -8.15 -3.28
N ALA A 41 -1.09 -9.36 -2.83
CA ALA A 41 -0.79 -10.59 -3.55
C ALA A 41 -1.67 -10.76 -4.81
N ARG A 42 -2.97 -10.42 -4.72
CA ARG A 42 -3.89 -10.46 -5.86
C ARG A 42 -3.51 -9.51 -6.98
N PHE A 43 -3.00 -8.30 -6.68
CA PHE A 43 -2.54 -7.37 -7.71
C PHE A 43 -1.49 -7.99 -8.65
N LYS A 44 -0.61 -8.85 -8.14
CA LYS A 44 0.40 -9.54 -8.98
C LYS A 44 -0.21 -10.59 -9.92
N THR A 45 -1.40 -11.08 -9.60
CA THR A 45 -2.16 -12.03 -10.43
C THR A 45 -3.07 -11.29 -11.42
N ASP A 46 -3.67 -10.20 -10.97
CA ASP A 46 -4.71 -9.48 -11.72
C ASP A 46 -4.13 -8.45 -12.71
N LEU A 47 -2.89 -7.99 -12.49
CA LEU A 47 -2.26 -6.93 -13.29
C LEU A 47 -0.98 -7.44 -13.96
N ALA A 48 -0.79 -7.05 -15.22
CA ALA A 48 0.37 -7.42 -16.02
C ALA A 48 1.50 -6.36 -16.00
N ASP A 49 1.17 -5.08 -15.80
CA ASP A 49 2.14 -3.99 -15.74
C ASP A 49 2.69 -3.82 -14.32
N GLU A 50 4.01 -3.83 -14.19
CA GLU A 50 4.68 -3.62 -12.91
C GLU A 50 4.31 -2.28 -12.27
N ARG A 51 4.24 -1.20 -13.07
CA ARG A 51 3.86 0.13 -12.59
C ARG A 51 2.47 0.12 -11.98
N ASP A 52 1.51 -0.55 -12.62
CA ASP A 52 0.13 -0.63 -12.14
C ASP A 52 0.01 -1.43 -10.85
N ILE A 53 0.81 -2.49 -10.69
CA ILE A 53 0.93 -3.23 -9.43
C ILE A 53 1.37 -2.30 -8.30
N TRP A 54 2.43 -1.52 -8.51
CA TRP A 54 2.96 -0.63 -7.48
C TRP A 54 2.05 0.56 -7.17
N LEU A 55 1.37 1.11 -8.18
CA LEU A 55 0.35 2.15 -7.97
C LEU A 55 -0.84 1.62 -7.18
N SER A 56 -1.31 0.40 -7.48
CA SER A 56 -2.42 -0.23 -6.76
C SER A 56 -2.06 -0.51 -5.29
N ARG A 57 -0.82 -0.94 -5.02
CA ARG A 57 -0.29 -1.06 -3.66
C ARG A 57 -0.27 0.29 -2.94
N ALA A 58 0.21 1.34 -3.60
CA ALA A 58 0.23 2.69 -3.02
C ALA A 58 -1.19 3.19 -2.66
N ALA A 59 -2.16 2.99 -3.55
CA ALA A 59 -3.55 3.35 -3.31
C ALA A 59 -4.16 2.58 -2.12
N ALA A 60 -3.92 1.27 -2.03
CA ALA A 60 -4.39 0.46 -0.91
C ALA A 60 -3.76 0.90 0.43
N LEU A 61 -2.48 1.28 0.44
CA LEU A 61 -1.81 1.81 1.63
C LEU A 61 -2.38 3.17 2.07
N MET A 62 -2.79 4.02 1.12
CA MET A 62 -3.46 5.28 1.43
C MET A 62 -4.85 5.05 2.06
N LEU A 63 -5.59 4.05 1.60
CA LEU A 63 -6.85 3.67 2.25
C LEU A 63 -6.61 3.14 3.66
N LEU A 64 -5.60 2.28 3.84
CA LEU A 64 -5.20 1.79 5.16
C LEU A 64 -4.82 2.95 6.10
N LYS A 65 -4.06 3.93 5.61
CA LYS A 65 -3.74 5.16 6.34
C LYS A 65 -5.00 5.87 6.83
N TYR A 66 -5.94 6.12 5.91
CA TYR A 66 -7.18 6.81 6.21
C TYR A 66 -7.98 6.09 7.31
N GLN A 67 -8.14 4.77 7.19
CA GLN A 67 -8.87 3.96 8.17
C GLN A 67 -8.22 3.95 9.57
N LEU A 68 -6.89 4.07 9.64
CA LEU A 68 -6.19 4.18 10.93
C LEU A 68 -6.25 5.56 11.56
N GLU A 69 -6.29 6.61 10.74
CA GLU A 69 -6.37 8.00 11.22
C GLU A 69 -7.80 8.42 11.58
N PHE A 70 -8.79 7.82 10.92
CA PHE A 70 -10.22 8.15 11.05
C PHE A 70 -11.07 6.88 11.18
N PRO A 71 -10.98 6.15 12.32
CA PRO A 71 -11.85 5.01 12.58
C PRO A 71 -13.31 5.46 12.76
N GLU A 72 -14.26 4.70 12.20
CA GLU A 72 -15.71 4.90 12.37
C GLU A 72 -16.20 4.58 13.80
#